data_AF-A0A0C9YX61-F1
#
_entry.id   AF-A0A0C9YX61-F1
#
_cell.length_a   1.000
_cell.length_b   1.000
_cell.length_c   1.000
_cell.angle_alpha   90.00
_cell.angle_beta   90.00
_cell.angle_gamma   90.00
#
_symmetry.space_group_name_H-M   'P 1'
#
loop_
_entity.id
_entity.type
_entity.pdbx_description
1 polymer ?
#
loop_
_entity_poly.entity_id
_entity_poly.type
_entity_poly.pdbx_seq_one_letter_code
_entity_poly.pdbx_strand_id
1 'polypeptide(L)'
;MFAQLLAVVLALPFVSALTISAPTGATTGGVVTITWQATTTDPAYFTLQLVNPAFHDTYAISNNVQTSLGTITLELPQVPVE
;
A
#
# COMPACT_ATOMS: atom_id res chain seq x y z
N MET A 1 32.68 -16.10 -40.48
CA MET A 1 32.65 -15.11 -39.39
C MET A 1 31.23 -15.06 -38.84
N PHE A 2 30.94 -15.83 -37.78
CA PHE A 2 29.60 -15.92 -37.20
C PHE A 2 29.53 -14.92 -36.05
N ALA A 3 28.85 -13.79 -36.25
CA ALA A 3 28.69 -12.80 -35.19
C ALA A 3 27.69 -13.33 -34.16
N GLN A 4 28.19 -13.76 -33.00
CA GLN A 4 27.34 -14.11 -31.86
C GLN A 4 26.73 -12.83 -31.29
N LEU A 5 25.43 -12.65 -31.52
CA LEU A 5 24.64 -11.59 -30.90
C LEU A 5 24.52 -11.91 -29.40
N LEU A 6 25.31 -11.24 -28.57
CA LEU A 6 25.19 -11.29 -27.11
C LEU A 6 23.90 -10.55 -26.70
N ALA A 7 22.82 -11.28 -26.50
CA ALA A 7 21.61 -10.75 -25.87
C ALA A 7 21.87 -10.58 -24.37
N VAL A 8 22.23 -9.37 -23.95
CA VAL A 8 22.24 -8.99 -22.53
C VAL A 8 20.79 -8.83 -22.09
N VAL A 9 20.24 -9.87 -21.45
CA VAL A 9 18.98 -9.76 -20.71
C VAL A 9 19.27 -8.93 -19.46
N LEU A 10 18.92 -7.65 -19.52
CA LEU A 10 18.89 -6.77 -18.36
C LEU A 10 17.85 -7.33 -17.37
N ALA A 11 18.33 -7.95 -16.30
CA ALA A 11 17.51 -8.32 -15.15
C ALA A 11 17.09 -7.05 -14.40
N LEU A 12 16.12 -6.32 -14.95
CA LEU A 12 15.45 -5.23 -14.24
C LEU A 12 14.58 -5.85 -13.13
N PRO A 13 14.59 -5.31 -11.91
CA PRO A 13 13.68 -5.76 -10.87
C PRO A 13 12.25 -5.31 -11.25
N PHE A 14 11.46 -6.23 -11.81
CA PHE A 14 10.04 -6.04 -12.09
C PHE A 14 9.17 -6.18 -10.83
N VAL A 15 9.64 -5.70 -9.68
CA VAL A 15 8.77 -5.64 -8.50
C VAL A 15 7.91 -4.39 -8.65
N SER A 16 6.74 -4.57 -9.25
CA SER A 16 5.64 -3.62 -9.14
C SER A 16 4.93 -3.89 -7.83
N ALA A 17 4.81 -2.87 -6.98
CA ALA A 17 4.11 -2.97 -5.71
C ALA A 17 3.02 -1.91 -5.61
N LEU A 18 1.89 -2.29 -5.01
CA LEU A 18 0.86 -1.36 -4.57
C LEU A 18 1.48 -0.21 -3.76
N THR A 19 1.22 1.01 -4.20
CA THR A 19 1.79 2.23 -3.61
C THR A 19 0.68 3.03 -2.94
N ILE A 20 0.77 3.18 -1.61
CA ILE A 20 -0.17 3.98 -0.81
C ILE A 20 0.29 5.44 -0.83
N SER A 21 -0.63 6.36 -1.15
CA SER A 21 -0.40 7.79 -0.98
C SER A 21 -0.58 8.17 0.49
N ALA A 22 0.39 8.89 1.06
CA ALA A 22 0.31 9.33 2.44
C ALA A 22 -0.93 10.23 2.64
N PRO A 23 -1.84 9.88 3.56
CA PRO A 23 -3.00 10.71 3.85
C PRO A 23 -2.58 11.99 4.56
N THR A 24 -3.22 13.11 4.22
CA THR A 24 -3.00 14.41 4.88
C THR A 24 -4.06 14.67 5.93
N GLY A 25 -3.68 15.24 7.07
CA GLY A 25 -4.64 15.65 8.12
C GLY A 25 -5.28 14.49 8.90
N ALA A 26 -4.66 13.30 8.87
CA ALA A 26 -5.10 12.17 9.69
C ALA A 26 -5.00 12.53 11.18
N THR A 27 -6.10 12.34 11.91
CA THR A 27 -6.20 12.55 13.36
C THR A 27 -6.79 11.31 14.01
N THR A 28 -6.48 11.09 15.29
CA THR A 28 -7.05 9.99 16.07
C THR A 28 -8.58 10.10 16.11
N GLY A 29 -9.31 9.01 15.82
CA GLY A 29 -10.77 9.04 15.69
C GLY A 29 -11.31 9.85 14.49
N GLY A 30 -10.43 10.38 13.63
CA GLY A 30 -10.82 11.22 12.50
C GLY A 30 -11.19 10.42 11.25
N VAL A 31 -11.94 11.06 10.35
CA VAL A 31 -12.21 10.50 9.01
C VAL A 31 -11.03 10.80 8.08
N VAL A 32 -10.57 9.77 7.36
CA VAL A 32 -9.46 9.86 6.42
C VAL A 32 -9.83 9.23 5.08
N THR A 33 -9.35 9.83 3.99
CA THR A 33 -9.34 9.21 2.66
C THR A 33 -7.95 8.69 2.36
N ILE A 34 -7.84 7.39 2.10
CA ILE A 34 -6.61 6.71 1.68
C ILE A 34 -6.74 6.42 0.19
N THR A 35 -5.68 6.70 -0.57
CA THR A 35 -5.60 6.42 -2.00
C THR A 35 -4.38 5.56 -2.30
N TRP A 36 -4.46 4.73 -3.33
CA TRP A 36 -3.34 3.91 -3.78
C TRP A 36 -3.33 3.75 -5.29
N GLN A 37 -2.15 3.40 -5.80
CA GLN A 37 -1.94 2.96 -7.17
C GLN A 37 -1.55 1.49 -7.16
N ALA A 38 -2.12 0.71 -8.06
CA ALA A 38 -1.85 -0.71 -8.21
C ALA A 38 -1.71 -1.05 -9.70
N THR A 39 -1.01 -2.15 -9.99
CA THR A 39 -0.91 -2.72 -11.33
C THR A 39 -1.64 -4.06 -11.38
N THR A 40 -1.75 -4.62 -12.59
CA THR A 40 -2.43 -5.90 -12.81
C THR A 40 -1.74 -7.09 -12.15
N THR A 41 -0.50 -6.93 -11.67
CA THR A 41 0.23 -7.98 -10.96
C THR A 41 0.00 -7.97 -9.44
N ASP A 42 -0.61 -6.91 -8.90
CA ASP A 42 -0.94 -6.84 -7.48
C ASP A 42 -2.10 -7.80 -7.13
N PRO A 43 -2.16 -8.30 -5.88
CA PRO A 43 -3.29 -9.13 -5.43
C PRO A 43 -4.63 -8.42 -5.60
N ALA A 44 -5.71 -9.19 -5.82
CA ALA A 44 -7.05 -8.63 -5.97
C ALA A 44 -7.60 -7.95 -4.70
N TYR A 45 -7.09 -8.36 -3.53
CA TYR A 45 -7.48 -7.86 -2.23
C TYR A 45 -6.26 -7.66 -1.32
N PHE A 46 -6.33 -6.68 -0.43
CA PHE A 46 -5.33 -6.42 0.60
C PHE A 46 -5.97 -5.94 1.91
N THR A 47 -5.17 -5.82 2.96
CA THR A 47 -5.60 -5.30 4.27
C THR A 47 -4.81 -4.04 4.59
N LEU A 48 -5.51 -3.01 5.06
CA LEU A 48 -4.92 -1.80 5.60
C LEU A 48 -4.74 -1.93 7.11
N GLN A 49 -3.53 -1.63 7.58
CA GLN A 49 -3.17 -1.66 8.99
C GLN A 49 -2.61 -0.29 9.39
N LEU A 50 -3.04 0.20 10.55
CA LEU A 50 -2.49 1.36 11.23
C LEU A 50 -1.46 0.88 12.24
N VAL A 51 -0.20 1.26 12.05
CA VAL A 51 0.90 0.91 12.96
C VAL A 51 1.20 2.12 13.85
N ASN A 52 1.16 1.92 15.16
CA ASN A 52 1.62 2.89 16.15
C ASN A 52 3.02 2.46 16.66
N PRO A 53 4.10 3.05 16.14
CA PRO A 53 5.46 2.64 16.51
C PRO A 53 5.83 2.98 17.95
N ALA A 54 5.14 3.93 18.60
CA ALA A 54 5.41 4.28 20.00
C ALA A 54 4.98 3.16 20.97
N PHE A 55 3.85 2.51 20.68
CA PHE A 55 3.26 1.47 21.54
C PHE A 55 3.40 0.04 20.98
N HIS A 56 4.07 -0.13 19.83
CA HIS A 56 4.20 -1.41 19.11
C HIS A 56 2.86 -2.07 18.77
N ASP A 57 1.80 -1.27 18.65
CA ASP A 57 0.45 -1.72 18.33
C ASP A 57 0.17 -1.65 16.82
N THR A 58 -0.57 -2.64 16.33
CA THR A 58 -1.04 -2.69 14.93
C THR A 58 -2.55 -2.91 14.92
N TYR A 59 -3.29 -1.98 14.32
CA TYR A 59 -4.75 -2.04 14.20
C TYR A 59 -5.14 -2.32 12.75
N ALA A 60 -5.88 -3.41 12.50
CA ALA A 60 -6.49 -3.61 11.19
C ALA A 60 -7.65 -2.64 11.02
N ILE A 61 -7.52 -1.67 10.11
CA ILE A 61 -8.52 -0.61 9.89
C ILE A 61 -9.45 -0.92 8.72
N SER A 62 -9.03 -1.79 7.80
CA SER A 62 -9.90 -2.30 6.74
C SER A 62 -9.37 -3.63 6.21
N ASN A 63 -10.22 -4.65 6.18
CA ASN A 63 -9.88 -5.98 5.69
C ASN A 63 -10.53 -6.21 4.32
N ASN A 64 -9.89 -7.03 3.48
CA ASN A 64 -10.40 -7.41 2.16
C ASN A 64 -10.71 -6.19 1.26
N VAL A 65 -9.87 -5.16 1.32
CA VAL A 65 -9.96 -3.99 0.45
C VAL A 65 -9.71 -4.42 -0.99
N GLN A 66 -10.67 -4.16 -1.87
CA GLN A 66 -10.53 -4.48 -3.28
C GLN A 66 -9.52 -3.54 -3.94
N THR A 67 -8.46 -4.11 -4.50
CA THR A 67 -7.33 -3.35 -5.06
C THR A 67 -7.74 -2.39 -6.17
N SER A 68 -8.74 -2.75 -6.97
CA SER A 68 -9.21 -1.93 -8.08
C SER A 68 -9.97 -0.65 -7.68
N LEU A 69 -10.30 -0.46 -6.39
CA LEU A 69 -11.00 0.75 -5.95
C LEU A 69 -10.11 2.00 -6.02
N GLY A 70 -8.80 1.85 -5.81
CA GLY A 70 -7.83 2.95 -5.78
C GLY A 70 -8.02 3.95 -4.63
N THR A 71 -9.11 3.84 -3.86
CA THR A 71 -9.42 4.71 -2.73
C THR A 71 -10.38 4.06 -1.74
N ILE A 72 -10.29 4.47 -0.48
CA ILE A 72 -11.27 4.20 0.57
C ILE A 72 -11.35 5.42 1.51
N THR A 73 -12.54 5.70 2.02
CA THR A 73 -12.73 6.68 3.11
C THR A 73 -13.25 5.93 4.32
N LEU A 74 -12.59 6.13 5.47
CA LEU A 74 -12.90 5.43 6.72
C LEU A 74 -12.64 6.32 7.94
N GLU A 75 -13.30 6.01 9.04
CA GLU A 75 -13.00 6.58 10.35
C GLU A 75 -11.85 5.79 11.00
N LEU A 76 -10.82 6.49 11.44
CA LEU A 76 -9.68 5.87 12.13
C LEU A 76 -10.07 5.49 13.56
N PRO A 77 -9.50 4.41 14.11
CA PRO A 77 -9.69 4.09 15.51
C PRO A 77 -9.13 5.21 16.39
N GLN A 78 -9.63 5.31 17.62
CA GLN A 78 -8.98 6.12 18.64
C GLN A 78 -7.68 5.44 19.06
N VAL A 79 -6.58 6.03 18.64
CA VAL A 79 -5.23 5.66 19.07
C VAL A 79 -4.84 6.60 20.21
N PRO A 80 -4.44 6.07 21.39
CA PRO A 80 -3.93 6.89 22.48
C PRO A 80 -2.75 7.75 22.04
N VAL A 81 -2.81 9.03 22.39
CA VAL A 81 -1.66 9.94 22.36
C VAL A 81 -1.07 9.98 23.77
N GLU A 82 0.25 10.13 23.88
CA GLU A 82 0.87 10.41 25.20
C GLU A 82 0.32 11.68 25.84
#